data_AF-A0A9N9Y6E9-F1
#
_entry.id   AF-A0A9N9Y6E9-F1
#
_cell.length_a   1.000
_cell.length_b   1.000
_cell.length_c   1.000
_cell.angle_alpha   90.00
_cell.angle_beta   90.00
_cell.angle_gamma   90.00
#
_symmetry.space_group_name_H-M   'P 1'
#
loop_
_entity.id
_entity.type
_entity.pdbx_description
1 polymer ?
#
loop_
_entity_poly.entity_id
_entity_poly.type
_entity_poly.pdbx_seq_one_letter_code
_entity_poly.pdbx_strand_id
1 'polypeptide(L)'
;MLSNDPNSNVKLSADILYFVFSHTDRPTLRNCRLLSHSACSVATPSLFRRLRLSAAEGEAERFLQVAQNDSLRCHVREIIIDTNVGGDFEYRHNASYEIPAPFMKALPHLRFFSNLKALGVDFNEHCGGDDYEDRTWVAVEETHDFRYRVLQTIFESLAGTWTAERQLEIDEEANLDWDFDNANGEEDDEPDNSLMPAIPIKLLEVHNLEGFNDERLTTSEAFRAVIDSGTITCLKLYIVLEEHNDEVFKQHYDFFDTLQQTWLSPSLAANLKVLSLYCMDPWGWNPKMDFRTVNHSQGGFPKLETLTLGNYVLSHEWQIDWIINQGRESGGLKKLYLDQCSVLHKGNIPGPLPGPSTVLGQDAQGNDIEVSNDNYPRIDIMKRYNGEGTGMVEIVPELRWSHILQRFRESMHSLKIFDVMSQIEIEYDYDSEELYRHGVLDDSDPRFYSGRFSRREWEDVRLCYSECDGPFWNHDAGPNPTEDEYGPEDEEVLRQFLDEIVGRHGGERPSYI
;
A
#
# COMPACT_ATOMS: atom_id res chain seq x y z
N MET A 1 -54.82 -8.07 -33.40
CA MET A 1 -54.49 -6.64 -33.29
C MET A 1 -53.32 -6.50 -32.32
N LEU A 2 -52.11 -6.69 -32.82
CA LEU A 2 -50.88 -6.28 -32.15
C LEU A 2 -50.26 -5.28 -33.10
N SER A 3 -50.26 -4.00 -32.72
CA SER A 3 -49.61 -2.95 -33.48
C SER A 3 -48.11 -3.14 -33.37
N ASN A 4 -47.48 -3.66 -34.42
CA ASN A 4 -46.06 -3.47 -34.66
C ASN A 4 -45.85 -2.00 -35.01
N ASP A 5 -45.56 -1.20 -34.00
CA ASP A 5 -45.08 0.17 -34.18
C ASP A 5 -43.59 0.09 -34.57
N PRO A 6 -43.20 0.47 -35.81
CA PRO A 6 -41.81 0.46 -36.24
C PRO A 6 -40.95 1.52 -35.53
N ASN A 7 -41.56 2.34 -34.67
CA ASN A 7 -40.90 3.35 -33.84
C ASN A 7 -40.71 2.95 -32.37
N SER A 8 -40.86 1.67 -31.99
CA SER A 8 -40.40 1.23 -30.67
C SER A 8 -38.87 1.17 -30.63
N ASN A 9 -38.23 2.34 -30.65
CA ASN A 9 -36.82 2.50 -30.31
C ASN A 9 -36.65 1.87 -28.93
N VAL A 10 -35.99 0.72 -28.87
CA VAL A 10 -35.58 0.10 -27.61
C VAL A 10 -34.56 1.05 -26.99
N LYS A 11 -35.04 2.02 -26.23
CA LYS A 11 -34.19 2.88 -25.41
C LYS A 11 -33.66 2.02 -24.28
N LEU A 12 -32.40 1.64 -24.38
CA LEU A 12 -31.66 1.07 -23.25
C LEU A 12 -31.79 2.04 -22.07
N SER A 13 -32.13 1.52 -20.89
CA SER A 13 -32.19 2.34 -19.68
C SER A 13 -30.80 2.86 -19.32
N ALA A 14 -30.76 3.95 -18.54
CA ALA A 14 -29.50 4.50 -18.05
C ALA A 14 -28.70 3.48 -17.24
N ASP A 15 -29.37 2.60 -16.48
CA ASP A 15 -28.72 1.55 -15.68
C ASP A 15 -28.03 0.50 -16.54
N ILE A 16 -28.66 0.09 -17.65
CA ILE A 16 -28.06 -0.86 -18.59
C ILE A 16 -26.86 -0.22 -19.29
N LEU A 17 -27.01 1.04 -19.74
CA LEU A 17 -25.90 1.78 -20.33
C LEU A 17 -24.74 1.95 -19.34
N TYR A 18 -25.04 2.24 -18.08
CA TYR A 18 -24.03 2.37 -17.03
C TYR A 18 -23.26 1.07 -16.83
N PHE A 19 -23.98 -0.06 -16.74
CA PHE A 19 -23.38 -1.38 -16.62
C PHE A 19 -22.52 -1.75 -17.83
N VAL A 20 -22.96 -1.45 -19.06
CA VAL A 20 -22.15 -1.69 -20.27
C VAL A 20 -20.89 -0.82 -20.23
N PHE A 21 -21.06 0.47 -19.95
CA PHE A 21 -19.97 1.45 -19.95
C PHE A 21 -18.96 1.23 -18.83
N SER A 22 -19.35 0.63 -17.70
CA SER A 22 -18.40 0.28 -16.63
C SER A 22 -17.41 -0.84 -17.03
N HIS A 23 -17.71 -1.60 -18.08
CA HIS A 23 -16.86 -2.69 -18.59
C HIS A 23 -16.27 -2.37 -19.97
N THR A 24 -16.35 -1.10 -20.39
CA THR A 24 -15.92 -0.64 -21.72
C THR A 24 -14.61 0.15 -21.61
N ASP A 25 -13.71 0.01 -22.58
CA ASP A 25 -12.45 0.76 -22.60
C ASP A 25 -12.64 2.27 -22.83
N ARG A 26 -11.63 3.07 -22.46
CA ARG A 26 -11.69 4.54 -22.57
C ARG A 26 -11.91 5.03 -24.01
N PRO A 27 -11.24 4.49 -25.06
CA PRO A 27 -11.49 4.89 -26.44
C PRO A 27 -12.94 4.68 -26.86
N THR A 28 -13.54 3.54 -26.50
CA THR A 28 -14.93 3.25 -26.82
C THR A 28 -15.86 4.16 -26.02
N LEU A 29 -15.60 4.42 -24.74
CA LEU A 29 -16.38 5.39 -23.95
C LEU A 29 -16.37 6.80 -24.55
N ARG A 30 -15.24 7.25 -25.11
CA ARG A 30 -15.17 8.54 -25.83
C ARG A 30 -16.12 8.57 -27.02
N ASN A 31 -16.15 7.50 -27.81
CA ASN A 31 -17.06 7.37 -28.96
C ASN A 31 -18.52 7.24 -28.52
N CYS A 32 -18.80 6.55 -27.41
CA CYS A 32 -20.14 6.39 -26.85
C CYS A 32 -20.79 7.73 -26.49
N ARG A 33 -20.00 8.74 -26.11
CA ARG A 33 -20.50 10.10 -25.84
C ARG A 33 -21.13 10.76 -27.07
N LEU A 34 -20.75 10.32 -28.27
CA LEU A 34 -21.22 10.88 -29.54
C LEU A 34 -22.47 10.16 -30.09
N LEU A 35 -22.87 9.03 -29.50
CA LEU A 35 -23.97 8.19 -30.01
C LEU A 35 -25.35 8.84 -29.81
N SER A 36 -25.59 9.46 -28.65
CA SER A 36 -26.84 10.16 -28.33
C SER A 36 -26.68 11.00 -27.06
N HIS A 37 -27.62 11.92 -26.80
CA HIS A 37 -27.65 12.66 -25.52
C HIS A 37 -27.72 11.74 -24.29
N SER A 38 -28.50 10.64 -24.38
CA SER A 38 -28.64 9.67 -23.29
C SER A 38 -27.36 8.87 -23.07
N ALA A 39 -26.65 8.52 -24.15
CA ALA A 39 -25.36 7.86 -24.04
C ALA A 39 -24.31 8.83 -23.48
N CYS A 40 -24.30 10.10 -23.93
CA CYS A 40 -23.42 11.15 -23.43
C CYS A 40 -23.58 11.40 -21.92
N SER A 41 -24.81 11.43 -21.42
CA SER A 41 -25.08 11.65 -19.99
C SER A 41 -24.62 10.52 -19.08
N VAL A 42 -24.39 9.31 -19.62
CA VAL A 42 -23.89 8.16 -18.85
C VAL A 42 -22.39 7.92 -19.11
N ALA A 43 -21.96 8.03 -20.37
CA ALA A 43 -20.57 7.80 -20.78
C ALA A 43 -19.62 8.90 -20.26
N THR A 44 -20.06 10.16 -20.18
CA THR A 44 -19.20 11.25 -19.68
C THR A 44 -18.82 11.04 -18.21
N PRO A 45 -19.76 10.80 -17.27
CA PRO A 45 -19.39 10.45 -15.89
C PRO A 45 -18.48 9.23 -15.78
N SER A 46 -18.73 8.17 -16.56
CA SER A 46 -17.88 6.97 -16.54
C SER A 46 -16.47 7.23 -17.05
N LEU A 47 -16.32 8.02 -18.13
CA LEU A 47 -15.03 8.35 -18.72
C LEU A 47 -14.13 9.20 -17.79
N PHE A 48 -14.74 10.15 -17.09
CA PHE A 48 -14.02 11.07 -16.18
C PHE A 48 -14.05 10.62 -14.71
N ARG A 49 -14.59 9.43 -14.41
CA ARG A 49 -14.62 8.89 -13.04
C ARG A 49 -13.22 8.75 -12.45
N ARG A 50 -12.27 8.28 -13.27
CA ARG A 50 -10.88 8.08 -12.89
C ARG A 50 -9.95 8.97 -13.72
N LEU A 51 -9.00 9.59 -13.05
CA LEU A 51 -7.99 10.47 -13.61
C LEU A 51 -6.60 10.04 -13.11
N ARG A 52 -5.57 10.19 -13.93
CA ARG A 52 -4.18 10.00 -13.55
C ARG A 52 -3.44 11.33 -13.74
N LEU A 53 -2.65 11.72 -12.75
CA LEU A 53 -1.63 12.74 -12.88
C LEU A 53 -0.30 12.00 -12.93
N SER A 54 0.32 11.94 -14.11
CA SER A 54 1.62 11.29 -14.29
C SER A 54 2.70 12.35 -14.51
N ALA A 55 3.90 12.10 -14.00
CA ALA A 55 5.09 12.88 -14.27
C ALA A 55 5.58 12.74 -15.72
N ALA A 56 5.13 11.71 -16.44
CA ALA A 56 5.39 11.54 -17.86
C ALA A 56 4.83 12.69 -18.72
N GLU A 57 5.48 12.92 -19.86
CA GLU A 57 5.20 14.06 -20.74
C GLU A 57 3.72 14.12 -21.20
N GLY A 58 3.11 15.30 -21.10
CA GLY A 58 1.79 15.61 -21.66
C GLY A 58 0.57 15.14 -20.87
N GLU A 59 0.74 14.41 -19.75
CA GLU A 59 -0.40 13.99 -18.90
C GLU A 59 -0.82 15.07 -17.89
N ALA A 60 0.11 15.88 -17.38
CA ALA A 60 -0.18 16.98 -16.45
C ALA A 60 -1.16 18.03 -17.02
N GLU A 61 -1.00 18.39 -18.30
CA GLU A 61 -1.89 19.34 -18.99
C GLU A 61 -3.35 18.82 -19.05
N ARG A 62 -3.54 17.51 -19.27
CA ARG A 62 -4.88 16.92 -19.27
C ARG A 62 -5.51 16.96 -17.88
N PHE A 63 -4.72 16.76 -16.84
CA PHE A 63 -5.17 16.87 -15.46
C PHE A 63 -5.66 18.29 -15.17
N LEU A 64 -4.88 19.30 -15.54
CA LEU A 64 -5.23 20.73 -15.41
C LEU A 64 -6.52 21.08 -16.16
N GLN A 65 -6.66 20.66 -17.42
CA GLN A 65 -7.86 20.90 -18.21
C GLN A 65 -9.12 20.32 -17.57
N VAL A 66 -9.03 19.16 -16.93
CA VAL A 66 -10.16 18.57 -16.20
C VAL A 66 -10.40 19.33 -14.90
N ALA A 67 -9.36 19.67 -14.14
CA ALA A 67 -9.46 20.39 -12.86
C ALA A 67 -10.09 21.79 -13.00
N GLN A 68 -9.80 22.48 -14.11
CA GLN A 68 -10.33 23.81 -14.43
C GLN A 68 -11.74 23.77 -15.05
N ASN A 69 -12.23 22.59 -15.46
CA ASN A 69 -13.53 22.44 -16.06
C ASN A 69 -14.57 21.92 -15.04
N ASP A 70 -15.43 22.82 -14.56
CA ASP A 70 -16.52 22.52 -13.62
C ASP A 70 -17.40 21.33 -14.04
N SER A 71 -17.71 21.23 -15.33
CA SER A 71 -18.57 20.18 -15.86
C SER A 71 -17.91 18.81 -15.87
N LEU A 72 -16.57 18.74 -15.83
CA LEU A 72 -15.81 17.50 -15.85
C LEU A 72 -15.32 17.11 -14.46
N ARG A 73 -14.74 18.05 -13.69
CA ARG A 73 -14.19 17.77 -12.35
C ARG A 73 -15.22 17.22 -11.37
N CYS A 74 -16.50 17.58 -11.54
CA CYS A 74 -17.58 17.06 -10.70
C CYS A 74 -17.83 15.54 -10.89
N HIS A 75 -17.30 14.92 -11.94
CA HIS A 75 -17.41 13.48 -12.20
C HIS A 75 -16.25 12.64 -11.65
N VAL A 76 -15.12 13.27 -11.31
CA VAL A 76 -13.94 12.57 -10.79
C VAL A 76 -14.23 12.00 -9.40
N ARG A 77 -13.88 10.73 -9.19
CA ARG A 77 -14.04 9.97 -7.94
C ARG A 77 -12.75 9.31 -7.49
N GLU A 78 -11.84 9.07 -8.43
CA GLU A 78 -10.61 8.31 -8.22
C GLU A 78 -9.47 9.04 -8.93
N ILE A 79 -8.39 9.31 -8.21
CA ILE A 79 -7.16 9.91 -8.76
C ILE A 79 -6.00 9.00 -8.44
N ILE A 80 -5.12 8.79 -9.41
CA ILE A 80 -3.80 8.17 -9.23
C ILE A 80 -2.77 9.26 -9.52
N ILE A 81 -1.88 9.52 -8.57
CA ILE A 81 -0.73 10.39 -8.74
C ILE A 81 0.47 9.49 -8.93
N ASP A 82 1.17 9.64 -10.05
CA ASP A 82 2.23 8.74 -10.47
C ASP A 82 3.46 9.58 -10.80
N THR A 83 4.53 9.35 -10.05
CA THR A 83 5.78 10.11 -10.18
C THR A 83 6.70 9.56 -11.25
N ASN A 84 6.35 8.45 -11.91
CA ASN A 84 7.13 7.89 -13.00
C ASN A 84 7.10 8.82 -14.23
N VAL A 85 8.26 9.15 -14.77
CA VAL A 85 8.44 10.01 -15.95
C VAL A 85 8.49 9.26 -17.29
N GLY A 86 8.52 7.91 -17.29
CA GLY A 86 8.50 7.06 -18.48
C GLY A 86 9.84 6.37 -18.81
N GLY A 87 9.78 5.39 -19.72
CA GLY A 87 10.85 4.41 -19.96
C GLY A 87 12.07 4.87 -20.78
N ASP A 88 12.06 6.08 -21.34
CA ASP A 88 13.27 6.68 -21.94
C ASP A 88 14.16 7.36 -20.88
N PHE A 89 13.74 7.31 -19.60
CA PHE A 89 14.43 7.93 -18.49
C PHE A 89 15.18 6.89 -17.67
N GLU A 90 16.49 6.77 -17.90
CA GLU A 90 17.41 6.03 -17.01
C GLU A 90 17.95 7.00 -15.95
N TYR A 91 17.31 7.00 -14.79
CA TYR A 91 17.80 7.76 -13.63
C TYR A 91 19.18 7.21 -13.21
N ARG A 92 20.18 8.09 -13.13
CA ARG A 92 21.63 7.84 -12.92
C ARG A 92 22.54 7.48 -14.11
N HIS A 93 22.08 7.57 -15.38
CA HIS A 93 23.06 7.81 -16.47
C HIS A 93 23.28 9.30 -16.77
N ASN A 94 22.38 10.17 -16.34
CA ASN A 94 22.50 11.62 -16.49
C ASN A 94 22.51 12.29 -15.11
N ALA A 95 23.56 13.06 -14.82
CA ALA A 95 23.74 13.85 -13.60
C ALA A 95 22.76 15.05 -13.47
N SER A 96 21.54 14.93 -14.01
CA SER A 96 20.53 15.97 -14.12
C SER A 96 19.13 15.37 -13.91
N TYR A 97 18.79 15.07 -12.66
CA TYR A 97 17.41 14.80 -12.26
C TYR A 97 16.61 16.10 -12.40
N GLU A 98 15.87 16.26 -13.50
CA GLU A 98 14.98 17.42 -13.67
C GLU A 98 13.62 17.10 -13.06
N ILE A 99 13.25 17.83 -12.01
CA ILE A 99 11.92 17.73 -11.42
C ILE A 99 10.89 18.07 -12.51
N PRO A 100 9.87 17.22 -12.73
CA PRO A 100 8.87 17.42 -13.78
C PRO A 100 7.99 18.63 -13.43
N ALA A 101 8.40 19.83 -13.85
CA ALA A 101 7.73 21.09 -13.51
C ALA A 101 6.22 21.11 -13.87
N PRO A 102 5.77 20.59 -15.04
CA PRO A 102 4.34 20.50 -15.34
C PRO A 102 3.56 19.66 -14.33
N PHE A 103 4.14 18.55 -13.86
CA PHE A 103 3.54 17.69 -12.85
C PHE A 103 3.43 18.41 -11.51
N MET A 104 4.50 19.06 -11.05
CA MET A 104 4.50 19.78 -9.78
C MET A 104 3.55 20.98 -9.79
N LYS A 105 3.40 21.67 -10.93
CA LYS A 105 2.41 22.74 -11.12
C LYS A 105 0.97 22.21 -11.11
N ALA A 106 0.75 21.00 -11.65
CA ALA A 106 -0.57 20.37 -11.67
C ALA A 106 -0.99 19.80 -10.31
N LEU A 107 -0.05 19.36 -9.48
CA LEU A 107 -0.31 18.65 -8.22
C LEU A 107 -1.26 19.41 -7.26
N PRO A 108 -1.08 20.72 -6.98
CA PRO A 108 -2.01 21.50 -6.15
C PRO A 108 -3.46 21.56 -6.65
N HIS A 109 -3.70 21.30 -7.94
CA HIS A 109 -5.05 21.31 -8.51
C HIS A 109 -5.90 20.12 -8.04
N LEU A 110 -5.31 19.18 -7.29
CA LEU A 110 -6.02 18.14 -6.55
C LEU A 110 -7.16 18.72 -5.69
N ARG A 111 -6.96 19.91 -5.11
CA ARG A 111 -7.95 20.61 -4.26
C ARG A 111 -9.28 20.94 -4.96
N PHE A 112 -9.33 20.89 -6.29
CA PHE A 112 -10.55 21.17 -7.06
C PHE A 112 -11.51 19.97 -7.18
N PHE A 113 -11.07 18.77 -6.81
CA PHE A 113 -11.85 17.54 -6.96
C PHE A 113 -12.67 17.19 -5.70
N SER A 114 -13.64 18.04 -5.34
CA SER A 114 -14.45 17.89 -4.12
C SER A 114 -15.24 16.57 -3.99
N ASN A 115 -15.44 15.85 -5.09
CA ASN A 115 -16.14 14.56 -5.09
C ASN A 115 -15.21 13.33 -5.00
N LEU A 116 -13.90 13.53 -4.85
CA LEU A 116 -12.92 12.46 -4.72
C LEU A 116 -13.30 11.48 -3.59
N LYS A 117 -13.02 10.20 -3.82
CA LYS A 117 -13.28 9.09 -2.89
C LYS A 117 -12.08 8.17 -2.74
N ALA A 118 -11.26 8.01 -3.76
CA ALA A 118 -10.06 7.20 -3.72
C ALA A 118 -8.87 8.01 -4.26
N LEU A 119 -7.75 7.94 -3.54
CA LEU A 119 -6.49 8.49 -3.96
C LEU A 119 -5.43 7.39 -3.89
N GLY A 120 -4.78 7.14 -5.03
CA GLY A 120 -3.56 6.35 -5.14
C GLY A 120 -2.37 7.27 -5.36
N VAL A 121 -1.23 6.94 -4.77
CA VAL A 121 0.06 7.59 -5.01
C VAL A 121 1.06 6.50 -5.36
N ASP A 122 1.60 6.56 -6.56
CA ASP A 122 2.55 5.59 -7.11
C ASP A 122 3.92 6.27 -7.20
N PHE A 123 4.77 5.95 -6.24
CA PHE A 123 6.18 6.33 -6.28
C PHE A 123 7.00 5.35 -7.11
N ASN A 124 8.20 5.74 -7.53
CA ASN A 124 9.19 4.79 -8.02
C ASN A 124 9.59 3.78 -6.93
N GLU A 125 10.10 2.60 -7.26
CA GLU A 125 10.55 1.65 -6.23
C GLU A 125 11.94 2.00 -5.65
N HIS A 126 12.74 2.77 -6.38
CA HIS A 126 14.10 3.14 -6.00
C HIS A 126 14.16 4.58 -5.45
N CYS A 127 14.34 4.74 -4.13
CA CYS A 127 14.39 6.05 -3.50
C CYS A 127 15.36 6.12 -2.32
N GLY A 128 16.16 7.19 -2.28
CA GLY A 128 17.20 7.37 -1.27
C GLY A 128 17.67 8.81 -1.06
N GLY A 129 18.48 9.02 -0.03
CA GLY A 129 19.05 10.34 0.29
C GLY A 129 20.05 10.85 -0.75
N ASP A 130 20.39 12.14 -0.69
CA ASP A 130 21.28 12.81 -1.66
C ASP A 130 22.78 12.55 -1.47
N ASP A 131 23.19 11.63 -0.59
CA ASP A 131 24.61 11.38 -0.33
C ASP A 131 25.28 10.65 -1.52
N TYR A 132 25.86 11.49 -2.39
CA TYR A 132 26.48 11.18 -3.68
C TYR A 132 27.74 10.31 -3.60
N GLU A 133 28.37 10.16 -2.43
CA GLU A 133 29.78 9.74 -2.39
C GLU A 133 30.04 8.23 -2.47
N ASP A 134 29.05 7.35 -2.23
CA ASP A 134 29.31 5.89 -2.13
C ASP A 134 28.40 4.97 -2.97
N ARG A 135 27.42 5.50 -3.71
CA ARG A 135 26.43 4.67 -4.41
C ARG A 135 26.87 4.27 -5.82
N THR A 136 27.73 3.26 -5.91
CA THR A 136 28.29 2.80 -7.19
C THR A 136 27.39 1.84 -7.99
N TRP A 137 26.24 1.38 -7.45
CA TRP A 137 25.47 0.28 -8.08
C TRP A 137 23.93 0.34 -8.04
N VAL A 138 23.30 1.29 -7.33
CA VAL A 138 21.82 1.46 -7.37
C VAL A 138 21.44 2.82 -7.94
N ALA A 139 20.55 2.80 -8.93
CA ALA A 139 19.91 3.97 -9.50
C ALA A 139 18.89 4.52 -8.50
N VAL A 140 19.27 5.50 -7.68
CA VAL A 140 18.27 6.25 -6.91
C VAL A 140 17.49 7.09 -7.89
N GLU A 141 16.20 6.77 -8.03
CA GLU A 141 15.31 7.43 -8.98
C GLU A 141 14.55 8.59 -8.33
N GLU A 142 14.29 8.52 -7.03
CA GLU A 142 13.62 9.58 -6.27
C GLU A 142 14.35 9.90 -4.95
N THR A 143 14.28 11.15 -4.50
CA THR A 143 14.85 11.57 -3.21
C THR A 143 13.79 11.63 -2.12
N HIS A 144 14.19 11.50 -0.85
CA HIS A 144 13.29 11.70 0.29
C HIS A 144 12.58 13.07 0.21
N ASP A 145 13.33 14.11 -0.19
CA ASP A 145 12.84 15.47 -0.31
C ASP A 145 11.81 15.65 -1.42
N PHE A 146 12.01 14.97 -2.55
CA PHE A 146 11.00 14.94 -3.62
C PHE A 146 9.71 14.28 -3.15
N ARG A 147 9.80 13.12 -2.47
CA ARG A 147 8.61 12.43 -1.92
C ARG A 147 7.91 13.24 -0.85
N TYR A 148 8.67 13.89 0.02
CA TYR A 148 8.15 14.83 1.01
C TYR A 148 7.32 15.91 0.32
N ARG A 149 7.90 16.59 -0.67
CA ARG A 149 7.24 17.66 -1.41
C ARG A 149 5.93 17.18 -2.04
N VAL A 150 5.93 16.02 -2.69
CA VAL A 150 4.72 15.43 -3.31
C VAL A 150 3.66 15.12 -2.26
N LEU A 151 4.00 14.36 -1.21
CA LEU A 151 3.06 13.97 -0.16
C LEU A 151 2.52 15.20 0.57
N GLN A 152 3.37 16.13 0.97
CA GLN A 152 2.95 17.32 1.70
C GLN A 152 1.97 18.16 0.86
N THR A 153 2.27 18.42 -0.42
CA THR A 153 1.33 19.13 -1.32
C THR A 153 -0.01 18.40 -1.45
N ILE A 154 0.01 17.05 -1.52
CA ILE A 154 -1.22 16.25 -1.55
C ILE A 154 -2.03 16.44 -0.26
N PHE A 155 -1.40 16.31 0.91
CA PHE A 155 -2.09 16.41 2.19
C PHE A 155 -2.63 17.81 2.43
N GLU A 156 -1.89 18.87 2.08
CA GLU A 156 -2.35 20.26 2.14
C GLU A 156 -3.56 20.50 1.22
N SER A 157 -3.54 19.89 0.02
CA SER A 157 -4.65 19.96 -0.93
C SER A 157 -5.91 19.24 -0.43
N LEU A 158 -5.74 18.07 0.21
CA LEU A 158 -6.84 17.30 0.80
C LEU A 158 -7.39 17.95 2.07
N ALA A 159 -6.53 18.54 2.91
CA ALA A 159 -6.93 19.26 4.11
C ALA A 159 -7.62 20.59 3.80
N GLY A 160 -7.45 21.11 2.58
CA GLY A 160 -7.99 22.41 2.17
C GLY A 160 -7.17 23.59 2.69
N THR A 161 -5.92 23.33 3.07
CA THR A 161 -4.98 24.29 3.67
C THR A 161 -3.92 24.79 2.69
N TRP A 162 -3.83 24.17 1.50
CA TRP A 162 -2.89 24.59 0.46
C TRP A 162 -3.08 26.05 0.02
N THR A 163 -1.97 26.78 -0.07
CA THR A 163 -1.84 28.10 -0.70
C THR A 163 -0.51 28.17 -1.46
N ALA A 164 -0.35 29.13 -2.37
CA ALA A 164 0.93 29.34 -3.06
C ALA A 164 2.05 29.71 -2.08
N GLU A 165 1.73 30.50 -1.05
CA GLU A 165 2.68 30.85 0.03
C GLU A 165 3.15 29.60 0.77
N ARG A 166 2.23 28.70 1.14
CA ARG A 166 2.58 27.43 1.79
C ARG A 166 3.37 26.53 0.85
N GLN A 167 3.09 26.54 -0.45
CA GLN A 167 3.89 25.77 -1.42
C GLN A 167 5.35 26.24 -1.46
N LEU A 168 5.61 27.54 -1.35
CA LEU A 168 6.98 28.07 -1.27
C LEU A 168 7.69 27.55 -0.01
N GLU A 169 7.02 27.51 1.15
CA GLU A 169 7.58 26.93 2.37
C GLU A 169 7.90 25.45 2.21
N ILE A 170 7.01 24.68 1.57
CA ILE A 170 7.25 23.26 1.28
C ILE A 170 8.46 23.10 0.36
N ASP A 171 8.58 23.95 -0.66
CA ASP A 171 9.68 23.91 -1.63
C ASP A 171 11.02 24.29 -0.96
N GLU A 172 11.03 25.27 -0.07
CA GLU A 172 12.18 25.63 0.77
C GLU A 172 12.58 24.50 1.73
N GLU A 173 11.62 23.88 2.41
CA GLU A 173 11.84 22.76 3.33
C GLU A 173 12.36 21.50 2.62
N ALA A 174 11.93 21.28 1.38
CA ALA A 174 12.40 20.18 0.55
C ALA A 174 13.83 20.42 0.03
N ASN A 175 14.35 21.64 0.06
CA ASN A 175 15.72 21.97 -0.36
C ASN A 175 16.12 21.37 -1.73
N LEU A 176 15.16 21.26 -2.64
CA LEU A 176 15.40 20.76 -3.99
C LEU A 176 16.08 21.90 -4.77
N ASP A 177 17.37 21.76 -5.09
CA ASP A 177 18.29 22.79 -5.61
C ASP A 177 17.97 23.28 -7.04
N TRP A 178 16.70 23.36 -7.42
CA TRP A 178 16.24 23.66 -8.77
C TRP A 178 15.23 24.82 -8.77
N ASP A 179 15.74 25.98 -9.21
CA ASP A 179 14.99 27.19 -9.54
C ASP A 179 13.76 26.89 -10.40
N PHE A 180 12.58 26.95 -9.79
CA PHE A 180 11.31 27.14 -10.51
C PHE A 180 11.35 28.38 -11.42
N ASP A 181 12.27 29.32 -11.15
CA ASP A 181 12.41 30.61 -11.85
C ASP A 181 12.97 30.52 -13.28
N ASN A 182 13.47 29.36 -13.73
CA ASN A 182 14.15 29.26 -15.04
C ASN A 182 13.41 28.45 -16.13
N ALA A 183 12.25 27.87 -15.85
CA ALA A 183 11.47 27.15 -16.86
C ALA A 183 10.53 28.10 -17.62
N ASN A 184 11.13 28.91 -18.51
CA ASN A 184 10.51 29.84 -19.44
C ASN A 184 9.81 31.04 -18.79
N GLY A 185 10.23 32.26 -19.16
CA GLY A 185 9.58 33.52 -18.77
C GLY A 185 8.17 33.71 -19.34
N GLU A 186 7.31 32.70 -19.23
CA GLU A 186 5.87 32.83 -19.36
C GLU A 186 5.36 33.52 -18.09
N GLU A 187 4.59 34.59 -18.27
CA GLU A 187 3.84 35.23 -17.18
C GLU A 187 2.87 34.17 -16.64
N ASP A 188 3.27 33.47 -15.58
CA ASP A 188 2.39 32.55 -14.89
C ASP A 188 1.22 33.35 -14.30
N ASP A 189 0.00 32.99 -14.69
CA ASP A 189 -1.22 33.48 -14.04
C ASP A 189 -1.07 33.28 -12.53
N GLU A 190 -1.35 34.32 -11.73
CA GLU A 190 -1.26 34.22 -10.28
C GLU A 190 -2.00 32.97 -9.79
N PRO A 191 -1.35 32.09 -9.01
CA PRO A 191 -1.99 30.87 -8.53
C PRO A 191 -3.23 31.24 -7.73
N ASP A 192 -4.34 30.57 -8.03
CA ASP A 192 -5.60 30.77 -7.31
C ASP A 192 -5.41 30.46 -5.82
N ASN A 193 -5.26 31.49 -4.98
CA ASN A 193 -5.05 31.32 -3.54
C ASN A 193 -6.37 31.11 -2.77
N SER A 194 -7.48 30.78 -3.45
CA SER A 194 -8.71 30.43 -2.77
C SER A 194 -8.55 29.14 -1.97
N LEU A 195 -8.90 29.21 -0.68
CA LEU A 195 -9.01 28.05 0.18
C LEU A 195 -10.20 27.21 -0.26
N MET A 196 -9.95 25.94 -0.51
CA MET A 196 -10.98 24.96 -0.85
C MET A 196 -11.37 24.16 0.39
N PRO A 197 -12.62 23.71 0.53
CA PRO A 197 -13.00 22.81 1.62
C PRO A 197 -12.17 21.52 1.60
N ALA A 198 -11.92 20.96 2.78
CA ALA A 198 -11.29 19.65 2.91
C ALA A 198 -12.03 18.59 2.09
N ILE A 199 -11.27 17.68 1.48
CA ILE A 199 -11.76 16.63 0.58
C ILE A 199 -11.84 15.30 1.36
N PRO A 200 -13.04 14.81 1.70
CA PRO A 200 -13.18 13.57 2.45
C PRO A 200 -13.03 12.35 1.53
N ILE A 201 -11.83 11.77 1.53
CA ILE A 201 -11.52 10.51 0.84
C ILE A 201 -11.86 9.29 1.71
N LYS A 202 -12.13 8.16 1.06
CA LYS A 202 -12.44 6.87 1.71
C LYS A 202 -11.32 5.85 1.57
N LEU A 203 -10.54 5.94 0.49
CA LEU A 203 -9.43 5.07 0.17
C LEU A 203 -8.18 5.92 -0.02
N LEU A 204 -7.13 5.56 0.71
CA LEU A 204 -5.76 6.03 0.50
C LEU A 204 -4.88 4.82 0.20
N GLU A 205 -4.18 4.87 -0.92
CA GLU A 205 -3.24 3.85 -1.35
C GLU A 205 -1.93 4.53 -1.69
N VAL A 206 -0.83 4.04 -1.12
CA VAL A 206 0.52 4.55 -1.39
C VAL A 206 1.37 3.35 -1.78
N HIS A 207 1.79 3.34 -3.04
CA HIS A 207 2.72 2.39 -3.59
C HIS A 207 4.13 2.93 -3.47
N ASN A 208 5.04 2.01 -3.16
CA ASN A 208 6.45 2.31 -2.94
C ASN A 208 6.66 3.41 -1.89
N LEU A 209 5.87 3.39 -0.81
CA LEU A 209 6.14 4.19 0.37
C LEU A 209 7.50 3.78 0.91
N GLU A 210 8.35 4.75 1.21
CA GLU A 210 9.65 4.44 1.75
C GLU A 210 9.56 3.97 3.20
N GLY A 211 10.42 3.03 3.60
CA GLY A 211 10.66 2.68 5.00
C GLY A 211 11.39 3.75 5.82
N PHE A 212 11.12 5.03 5.53
CA PHE A 212 11.68 6.20 6.22
C PHE A 212 10.54 7.04 6.80
N ASN A 213 10.66 7.43 8.08
CA ASN A 213 9.71 8.35 8.71
C ASN A 213 10.15 9.80 8.51
N ASP A 214 9.58 10.45 7.49
CA ASP A 214 9.74 11.90 7.33
C ASP A 214 8.91 12.65 8.38
N GLU A 215 9.57 13.13 9.43
CA GLU A 215 8.94 13.88 10.51
C GLU A 215 8.32 15.21 10.04
N ARG A 216 8.84 15.83 8.96
CA ARG A 216 8.23 17.06 8.41
C ARG A 216 6.81 16.76 7.93
N LEU A 217 6.63 15.61 7.29
CA LEU A 217 5.33 15.14 6.82
C LEU A 217 4.44 14.68 7.99
N THR A 218 4.89 13.69 8.76
CA THR A 218 4.04 13.00 9.73
C THR A 218 3.67 13.86 10.94
N THR A 219 4.42 14.95 11.17
CA THR A 219 4.09 15.95 12.18
C THR A 219 3.33 17.17 11.64
N SER A 220 3.12 17.28 10.33
CA SER A 220 2.36 18.39 9.75
C SER A 220 0.88 18.35 10.16
N GLU A 221 0.28 19.55 10.29
CA GLU A 221 -1.15 19.67 10.61
C GLU A 221 -2.03 19.10 9.50
N ALA A 222 -1.65 19.29 8.23
CA ALA A 222 -2.37 18.79 7.07
C ALA A 222 -2.42 17.25 7.01
N PHE A 223 -1.28 16.59 7.25
CA PHE A 223 -1.22 15.13 7.33
C PHE A 223 -2.17 14.60 8.41
N ARG A 224 -2.04 15.11 9.64
CA ARG A 224 -2.90 14.71 10.76
C ARG A 224 -4.37 14.99 10.50
N ALA A 225 -4.71 16.14 9.91
CA ALA A 225 -6.10 16.49 9.59
C ALA A 225 -6.76 15.48 8.64
N VAL A 226 -6.01 14.93 7.68
CA VAL A 226 -6.50 13.94 6.72
C VAL A 226 -6.54 12.55 7.34
N ILE A 227 -5.44 12.10 7.96
CA ILE A 227 -5.32 10.77 8.57
C ILE A 227 -6.33 10.59 9.71
N ASP A 228 -6.50 11.60 10.56
CA ASP A 228 -7.43 11.58 11.69
C ASP A 228 -8.86 12.06 11.33
N SER A 229 -9.14 12.30 10.04
CA SER A 229 -10.45 12.81 9.59
C SER A 229 -11.64 11.91 9.91
N GLY A 230 -11.39 10.62 10.18
CA GLY A 230 -12.43 9.59 10.33
C GLY A 230 -13.18 9.25 9.04
N THR A 231 -12.68 9.70 7.87
CA THR A 231 -13.31 9.45 6.57
C THR A 231 -12.68 8.28 5.81
N ILE A 232 -11.39 8.04 6.02
CA ILE A 232 -10.66 6.92 5.43
C ILE A 232 -11.13 5.61 6.08
N THR A 233 -11.52 4.67 5.23
CA THR A 233 -12.00 3.32 5.60
C THR A 233 -11.19 2.21 4.96
N CYS A 234 -10.33 2.55 4.01
CA CYS A 234 -9.43 1.65 3.30
C CYS A 234 -8.05 2.30 3.24
N LEU A 235 -7.06 1.66 3.86
CA LEU A 235 -5.67 2.05 3.77
C LEU A 235 -4.88 0.90 3.14
N LYS A 236 -4.05 1.22 2.16
CA LYS A 236 -3.09 0.29 1.58
C LYS A 236 -1.73 0.94 1.47
N LEU A 237 -0.73 0.31 2.07
CA LEU A 237 0.66 0.76 2.01
C LEU A 237 1.51 -0.38 1.45
N TYR A 238 2.28 -0.08 0.41
CA TYR A 238 3.36 -0.92 -0.07
C TYR A 238 4.67 -0.24 0.28
N ILE A 239 5.46 -0.86 1.14
CA ILE A 239 6.67 -0.30 1.72
C ILE A 239 7.87 -0.87 0.98
N VAL A 240 8.72 0.00 0.45
CA VAL A 240 10.02 -0.33 -0.15
C VAL A 240 11.16 0.07 0.77
N LEU A 241 12.26 -0.66 0.66
CA LEU A 241 13.46 -0.44 1.45
C LEU A 241 14.63 -0.33 0.50
N GLU A 242 15.43 0.71 0.68
CA GLU A 242 16.70 0.79 -0.03
C GLU A 242 17.73 -0.09 0.66
N GLU A 243 18.35 -0.93 -0.14
CA GLU A 243 19.58 -1.60 0.26
C GLU A 243 20.74 -0.61 0.20
N HIS A 244 21.79 -0.86 0.98
CA HIS A 244 23.17 -0.35 0.80
C HIS A 244 23.76 0.68 1.79
N ASN A 245 23.13 0.99 2.93
CA ASN A 245 23.90 1.59 4.05
C ASN A 245 23.33 1.29 5.45
N ASP A 246 24.20 1.17 6.45
CA ASP A 246 23.90 0.98 7.88
C ASP A 246 22.99 2.08 8.44
N GLU A 247 23.02 3.29 7.88
CA GLU A 247 22.15 4.40 8.30
C GLU A 247 20.70 4.24 7.81
N VAL A 248 20.50 3.84 6.55
CA VAL A 248 19.18 3.50 5.98
C VAL A 248 18.57 2.34 6.76
N PHE A 249 19.40 1.35 7.12
CA PHE A 249 18.97 0.24 7.96
C PHE A 249 18.46 0.68 9.34
N LYS A 250 19.05 1.70 9.97
CA LYS A 250 18.56 2.23 11.25
C LYS A 250 17.22 2.94 11.09
N GLN A 251 17.06 3.71 10.02
CA GLN A 251 15.84 4.45 9.71
C GLN A 251 14.65 3.50 9.49
N HIS A 252 14.89 2.34 8.88
CA HIS A 252 13.89 1.29 8.72
C HIS A 252 13.25 0.87 10.05
N TYR A 253 14.05 0.70 11.11
CA TYR A 253 13.49 0.41 12.44
C TYR A 253 12.69 1.58 13.01
N ASP A 254 13.15 2.82 12.83
CA ASP A 254 12.44 4.02 13.30
C ASP A 254 11.09 4.19 12.59
N PHE A 255 11.04 3.85 11.30
CA PHE A 255 9.79 3.82 10.54
C PHE A 255 8.80 2.84 11.14
N PHE A 256 9.18 1.59 11.40
CA PHE A 256 8.27 0.61 12.00
C PHE A 256 7.87 0.94 13.44
N ASP A 257 8.72 1.60 14.23
CA ASP A 257 8.39 2.09 15.57
C ASP A 257 7.42 3.29 15.57
N THR A 258 7.40 4.08 14.49
CA THR A 258 6.54 5.26 14.36
C THR A 258 5.26 5.00 13.56
N LEU A 259 5.26 3.97 12.70
CA LEU A 259 4.13 3.59 11.83
C LEU A 259 2.82 3.44 12.61
N GLN A 260 2.85 2.91 13.84
CA GLN A 260 1.65 2.69 14.66
C GLN A 260 1.01 4.01 15.16
N GLN A 261 1.77 5.10 15.18
CA GLN A 261 1.33 6.41 15.66
C GLN A 261 1.10 7.41 14.53
N THR A 262 1.72 7.18 13.37
CA THR A 262 1.61 8.04 12.18
C THR A 262 0.55 7.49 11.22
N TRP A 263 0.94 6.63 10.29
CA TRP A 263 0.07 6.10 9.24
C TRP A 263 -1.01 5.15 9.74
N LEU A 264 -0.87 4.59 10.95
CA LEU A 264 -1.88 3.76 11.61
C LEU A 264 -2.41 4.42 12.90
N SER A 265 -2.52 5.76 12.90
CA SER A 265 -2.98 6.53 14.06
C SER A 265 -4.23 5.90 14.71
N PRO A 266 -4.41 6.01 16.04
CA PRO A 266 -5.57 5.42 16.71
C PRO A 266 -6.91 5.85 16.12
N SER A 267 -7.02 7.11 15.68
CA SER A 267 -8.23 7.65 15.04
C SER A 267 -8.52 6.97 13.71
N LEU A 268 -7.49 6.75 12.88
CA LEU A 268 -7.63 6.04 11.62
C LEU A 268 -8.01 4.57 11.86
N ALA A 269 -7.26 3.89 12.75
CA ALA A 269 -7.46 2.49 13.08
C ALA A 269 -8.88 2.18 13.58
N ALA A 270 -9.51 3.10 14.33
CA ALA A 270 -10.88 2.99 14.80
C ALA A 270 -11.96 3.00 13.68
N ASN A 271 -11.58 3.38 12.45
CA ASN A 271 -12.50 3.51 11.32
C ASN A 271 -12.20 2.57 10.14
N LEU A 272 -10.99 2.01 10.06
CA LEU A 272 -10.60 1.14 8.96
C LEU A 272 -11.49 -0.11 8.87
N LYS A 273 -11.90 -0.42 7.65
CA LYS A 273 -12.56 -1.66 7.23
C LYS A 273 -11.65 -2.53 6.39
N VAL A 274 -10.69 -1.92 5.70
CA VAL A 274 -9.68 -2.60 4.88
C VAL A 274 -8.31 -2.04 5.27
N LEU A 275 -7.39 -2.94 5.60
CA LEU A 275 -5.98 -2.64 5.82
C LEU A 275 -5.15 -3.59 4.97
N SER A 276 -4.27 -3.04 4.14
CA SER A 276 -3.25 -3.79 3.41
C SER A 276 -1.88 -3.20 3.72
N LEU A 277 -1.00 -4.04 4.26
CA LEU A 277 0.39 -3.69 4.52
C LEU A 277 1.26 -4.72 3.84
N TYR A 278 2.05 -4.28 2.87
CA TYR A 278 3.07 -5.08 2.23
C TYR A 278 4.42 -4.39 2.43
N CYS A 279 5.46 -5.16 2.73
CA CYS A 279 6.83 -4.67 2.78
C CYS A 279 7.67 -5.49 1.81
N MET A 280 8.57 -4.86 1.07
CA MET A 280 9.47 -5.54 0.15
C MET A 280 10.31 -6.61 0.87
N ASP A 281 10.84 -6.28 2.06
CA ASP A 281 11.56 -7.24 2.89
C ASP A 281 10.69 -7.86 4.00
N PRO A 282 11.08 -9.04 4.51
CA PRO A 282 10.47 -9.63 5.70
C PRO A 282 10.43 -8.65 6.88
N TRP A 283 9.27 -8.57 7.55
CA TRP A 283 9.04 -7.66 8.67
C TRP A 283 8.13 -8.27 9.74
N GLY A 284 7.92 -7.56 10.85
CA GLY A 284 7.06 -8.01 11.94
C GLY A 284 7.81 -8.67 13.07
N TRP A 285 8.80 -9.51 12.77
CA TRP A 285 9.80 -9.99 13.73
C TRP A 285 11.03 -9.09 13.78
N ASN A 286 11.59 -8.75 12.61
CA ASN A 286 12.72 -7.84 12.45
C ASN A 286 12.62 -7.09 11.10
N PRO A 287 12.35 -5.77 11.09
CA PRO A 287 12.02 -4.95 12.26
C PRO A 287 10.72 -5.40 12.93
N LYS A 288 10.61 -5.12 14.23
CA LYS A 288 9.46 -5.49 15.03
C LYS A 288 8.24 -4.65 14.63
N MET A 289 7.10 -5.30 14.41
CA MET A 289 5.79 -4.63 14.34
C MET A 289 4.84 -5.25 15.36
N ASP A 290 4.50 -4.48 16.40
CA ASP A 290 3.55 -4.91 17.43
C ASP A 290 2.19 -4.22 17.28
N PHE A 291 1.28 -4.85 16.56
CA PHE A 291 -0.06 -4.30 16.33
C PHE A 291 -0.91 -4.15 17.60
N ARG A 292 -0.51 -4.70 18.75
CA ARG A 292 -1.24 -4.48 20.02
C ARG A 292 -1.10 -3.04 20.51
N THR A 293 -0.09 -2.30 20.04
CA THR A 293 0.13 -0.90 20.40
C THR A 293 -0.81 0.04 19.63
N VAL A 294 -1.21 -0.37 18.42
CA VAL A 294 -2.15 0.38 17.58
C VAL A 294 -3.51 0.39 18.25
N ASN A 295 -4.05 1.58 18.56
CA ASN A 295 -5.38 1.77 19.13
C ASN A 295 -5.70 0.78 20.28
N HIS A 296 -4.73 0.59 21.18
CA HIS A 296 -4.78 -0.44 22.23
C HIS A 296 -6.05 -0.35 23.09
N SER A 297 -6.56 0.86 23.33
CA SER A 297 -7.77 1.10 24.13
C SER A 297 -9.04 0.51 23.53
N GLN A 298 -9.08 0.28 22.21
CA GLN A 298 -10.19 -0.37 21.51
C GLN A 298 -9.81 -1.74 20.94
N GLY A 299 -8.63 -2.26 21.28
CA GLY A 299 -8.17 -3.59 20.84
C GLY A 299 -7.72 -3.65 19.39
N GLY A 300 -7.17 -2.56 18.83
CA GLY A 300 -6.66 -2.53 17.45
C GLY A 300 -7.66 -1.95 16.47
N PHE A 301 -8.12 -2.75 15.51
CA PHE A 301 -8.98 -2.30 14.41
C PHE A 301 -10.42 -2.85 14.59
N PRO A 302 -11.29 -2.16 15.35
CA PRO A 302 -12.60 -2.70 15.76
C PRO A 302 -13.56 -2.94 14.60
N LYS A 303 -13.43 -2.20 13.49
CA LYS A 303 -14.30 -2.28 12.31
C LYS A 303 -13.68 -3.02 11.12
N LEU A 304 -12.51 -3.63 11.31
CA LEU A 304 -11.78 -4.28 10.23
C LEU A 304 -12.55 -5.47 9.69
N GLU A 305 -12.73 -5.52 8.37
CA GLU A 305 -13.38 -6.63 7.67
C GLU A 305 -12.39 -7.36 6.75
N THR A 306 -11.35 -6.68 6.28
CA THR A 306 -10.32 -7.22 5.38
C THR A 306 -8.95 -6.83 5.90
N LEU A 307 -8.09 -7.84 6.07
CA LEU A 307 -6.69 -7.68 6.42
C LEU A 307 -5.83 -8.36 5.36
N THR A 308 -4.86 -7.63 4.83
CA THR A 308 -3.79 -8.16 3.98
C THR A 308 -2.45 -7.83 4.63
N LEU A 309 -1.65 -8.86 4.85
CA LEU A 309 -0.26 -8.75 5.28
C LEU A 309 0.61 -9.41 4.21
N GLY A 310 1.59 -8.66 3.70
CA GLY A 310 2.57 -9.11 2.72
C GLY A 310 3.96 -9.20 3.32
N ASN A 311 4.68 -10.31 3.13
CA ASN A 311 6.03 -10.56 3.72
C ASN A 311 6.09 -10.45 5.25
N TYR A 312 4.96 -10.67 5.95
CA TYR A 312 4.93 -10.59 7.40
C TYR A 312 5.42 -11.90 8.05
N VAL A 313 6.35 -11.77 9.00
CA VAL A 313 6.93 -12.89 9.74
C VAL A 313 6.14 -13.17 11.02
N LEU A 314 5.48 -14.32 11.04
CA LEU A 314 4.76 -14.86 12.19
C LEU A 314 5.75 -15.61 13.09
N SER A 315 5.97 -15.09 14.29
CA SER A 315 6.94 -15.60 15.26
C SER A 315 6.34 -15.88 16.64
N HIS A 316 5.16 -15.32 16.94
CA HIS A 316 4.55 -15.37 18.27
C HIS A 316 3.05 -15.68 18.22
N GLU A 317 2.57 -16.46 19.20
CA GLU A 317 1.14 -16.77 19.39
C GLU A 317 0.27 -15.52 19.51
N TRP A 318 0.79 -14.46 20.12
CA TRP A 318 0.02 -13.22 20.29
C TRP A 318 -0.38 -12.60 18.94
N GLN A 319 0.41 -12.78 17.88
CA GLN A 319 0.09 -12.27 16.53
C GLN A 319 -1.17 -12.96 16.00
N ILE A 320 -1.31 -14.27 16.28
CA ILE A 320 -2.45 -15.09 15.88
C ILE A 320 -3.68 -14.68 16.69
N ASP A 321 -3.52 -14.54 18.00
CA ASP A 321 -4.55 -13.97 18.89
C ASP A 321 -5.01 -12.61 18.40
N TRP A 322 -4.08 -11.73 18.04
CA TRP A 322 -4.38 -10.41 17.55
C TRP A 322 -5.20 -10.48 16.26
N ILE A 323 -4.78 -11.25 15.25
CA ILE A 323 -5.51 -11.42 13.98
C ILE A 323 -6.95 -11.92 14.23
N ILE A 324 -7.12 -12.95 15.05
CA ILE A 324 -8.42 -13.54 15.40
C ILE A 324 -9.35 -12.47 16.02
N ASN A 325 -8.79 -11.57 16.82
CA ASN A 325 -9.54 -10.59 17.58
C ASN A 325 -9.85 -9.28 16.83
N GLN A 326 -9.47 -9.14 15.57
CA GLN A 326 -9.78 -7.94 14.78
C GLN A 326 -11.24 -7.90 14.31
N GLY A 327 -11.76 -6.70 14.09
CA GLY A 327 -13.09 -6.53 13.50
C GLY A 327 -14.27 -6.82 14.43
N ARG A 328 -14.10 -6.80 15.76
CA ARG A 328 -15.14 -7.18 16.74
C ARG A 328 -16.47 -6.45 16.53
N GLU A 329 -16.46 -5.16 16.17
CA GLU A 329 -17.69 -4.40 15.90
C GLU A 329 -18.36 -4.78 14.56
N SER A 330 -17.58 -5.33 13.62
CA SER A 330 -18.07 -5.80 12.31
C SER A 330 -18.35 -7.30 12.27
N GLY A 331 -18.30 -7.96 13.43
CA GLY A 331 -18.53 -9.41 13.57
C GLY A 331 -17.30 -10.28 13.28
N GLY A 332 -16.11 -9.69 13.23
CA GLY A 332 -14.84 -10.35 12.91
C GLY A 332 -14.40 -10.16 11.45
N LEU A 333 -13.16 -10.55 11.16
CA LEU A 333 -12.61 -10.51 9.81
C LEU A 333 -13.41 -11.38 8.84
N LYS A 334 -13.68 -10.83 7.65
CA LYS A 334 -14.36 -11.50 6.53
C LYS A 334 -13.38 -11.97 5.46
N LYS A 335 -12.24 -11.28 5.32
CA LYS A 335 -11.18 -11.61 4.38
C LYS A 335 -9.82 -11.49 5.06
N LEU A 336 -8.97 -12.49 4.86
CA LEU A 336 -7.60 -12.51 5.34
C LEU A 336 -6.69 -12.98 4.20
N TYR A 337 -5.72 -12.15 3.85
CA TYR A 337 -4.70 -12.45 2.86
C TYR A 337 -3.33 -12.41 3.54
N LEU A 338 -2.60 -13.52 3.48
CA LEU A 338 -1.25 -13.68 4.00
C LEU A 338 -0.32 -13.94 2.80
N ASP A 339 0.06 -12.86 2.12
CA ASP A 339 0.85 -12.90 0.89
C ASP A 339 2.34 -13.01 1.23
N GLN A 340 3.01 -14.07 0.77
CA GLN A 340 4.43 -14.32 1.07
C GLN A 340 4.79 -14.25 2.57
N CYS A 341 3.81 -14.48 3.46
CA CYS A 341 4.08 -14.52 4.89
C CYS A 341 4.83 -15.81 5.26
N SER A 342 5.71 -15.72 6.24
CA SER A 342 6.49 -16.86 6.73
C SER A 342 6.28 -17.08 8.22
N VAL A 343 6.38 -18.34 8.67
CA VAL A 343 6.48 -18.64 10.10
C VAL A 343 7.95 -18.79 10.47
N LEU A 344 8.40 -18.07 11.50
CA LEU A 344 9.77 -18.14 11.98
C LEU A 344 10.04 -19.53 12.56
N HIS A 345 10.89 -20.30 11.86
CA HIS A 345 11.32 -21.62 12.33
C HIS A 345 12.48 -21.50 13.30
N LYS A 346 13.45 -20.66 12.93
CA LYS A 346 14.70 -20.43 13.65
C LYS A 346 15.21 -19.02 13.34
N GLY A 347 15.77 -18.36 14.35
CA GLY A 347 16.42 -17.06 14.21
C GLY A 347 17.71 -16.99 14.99
N ASN A 348 18.75 -16.42 14.40
CA ASN A 348 20.03 -16.16 15.05
C ASN A 348 20.22 -14.65 15.19
N ILE A 349 20.29 -14.13 16.41
CA ILE A 349 20.37 -12.69 16.63
C ILE A 349 21.45 -12.26 17.63
N PRO A 350 22.00 -11.05 17.48
CA PRO A 350 22.87 -10.45 18.48
C PRO A 350 22.21 -10.40 19.87
N GLY A 351 22.85 -11.02 20.86
CA GLY A 351 22.43 -10.93 22.25
C GLY A 351 22.90 -9.64 22.95
N PRO A 352 22.36 -9.33 24.14
CA PRO A 352 21.29 -10.07 24.83
C PRO A 352 19.89 -9.80 24.25
N LEU A 353 18.99 -10.78 24.40
CA LEU A 353 17.56 -10.59 24.13
C LEU A 353 16.98 -9.47 25.00
N PRO A 354 15.85 -8.85 24.59
CA PRO A 354 15.16 -7.84 25.40
C PRO A 354 14.92 -8.34 26.83
N GLY A 355 14.99 -7.40 27.79
CA GLY A 355 14.41 -7.58 29.12
C GLY A 355 12.88 -7.59 29.07
N PRO A 356 12.17 -7.62 30.23
CA PRO A 356 10.76 -8.00 30.28
C PRO A 356 9.83 -7.00 29.58
N SER A 357 8.56 -7.40 29.53
CA SER A 357 7.41 -6.77 28.87
C SER A 357 7.44 -5.24 28.71
N THR A 358 6.93 -4.75 27.58
CA THR A 358 6.60 -3.33 27.38
C THR A 358 5.26 -3.03 28.03
N VAL A 359 5.17 -1.96 28.83
CA VAL A 359 3.88 -1.43 29.31
C VAL A 359 3.25 -0.58 28.20
N LEU A 360 2.10 -1.00 27.67
CA LEU A 360 1.36 -0.31 26.61
C LEU A 360 0.51 0.84 27.13
N GLY A 361 0.20 0.86 28.42
CA GLY A 361 -0.72 1.80 29.05
C GLY A 361 -1.38 1.17 30.26
N GLN A 362 -2.52 1.73 30.67
CA GLN A 362 -3.32 1.19 31.77
C GLN A 362 -4.69 0.76 31.29
N ASP A 363 -5.20 -0.34 31.86
CA ASP A 363 -6.57 -0.79 31.63
C ASP A 363 -7.60 0.15 32.29
N ALA A 364 -8.89 -0.13 32.08
CA ALA A 364 -9.98 0.65 32.67
C ALA A 364 -10.01 0.59 34.22
N GLN A 365 -9.22 -0.30 34.82
CA GLN A 365 -9.06 -0.50 36.25
C GLN A 365 -7.76 0.12 36.79
N GLY A 366 -6.93 0.72 35.92
CA GLY A 366 -5.66 1.36 36.28
C GLY A 366 -4.48 0.39 36.42
N ASN A 367 -4.60 -0.86 35.97
CA ASN A 367 -3.47 -1.81 35.94
C ASN A 367 -2.67 -1.65 34.65
N ASP A 368 -1.35 -1.78 34.76
CA ASP A 368 -0.46 -1.72 33.59
C ASP A 368 -0.75 -2.89 32.63
N ILE A 369 -0.98 -2.56 31.36
CA ILE A 369 -1.12 -3.52 30.27
C ILE A 369 0.29 -3.85 29.78
N GLU A 370 0.86 -4.92 30.31
CA GLU A 370 2.18 -5.41 29.90
C GLU A 370 2.10 -6.39 28.72
N VAL A 371 2.97 -6.21 27.73
CA VAL A 371 3.16 -7.15 26.62
C VAL A 371 4.58 -7.68 26.58
N SER A 372 4.73 -9.00 26.56
CA SER A 372 6.06 -9.63 26.47
C SER A 372 6.80 -9.21 25.19
N ASN A 373 8.11 -8.95 25.36
CA ASN A 373 9.09 -8.73 24.31
C ASN A 373 10.02 -9.94 24.11
N ASP A 374 9.72 -11.07 24.76
CA ASP A 374 10.53 -12.28 24.65
C ASP A 374 10.71 -12.64 23.17
N ASN A 375 11.89 -13.12 22.80
CA ASN A 375 12.24 -13.58 21.45
C ASN A 375 12.18 -12.52 20.33
N TYR A 376 11.95 -11.24 20.63
CA TYR A 376 12.22 -10.15 19.67
C TYR A 376 13.69 -9.73 19.69
N PRO A 377 14.25 -9.23 18.58
CA PRO A 377 15.54 -8.54 18.61
C PRO A 377 15.46 -7.22 19.37
N ARG A 378 16.55 -6.84 20.06
CA ARG A 378 16.67 -5.50 20.64
C ARG A 378 17.05 -4.50 19.56
N ILE A 379 16.17 -3.53 19.30
CA ILE A 379 16.40 -2.47 18.31
C ILE A 379 17.72 -1.73 18.52
N ASP A 380 18.09 -1.39 19.76
CA ASP A 380 19.33 -0.66 20.05
C ASP A 380 20.60 -1.49 19.80
N ILE A 381 20.49 -2.82 19.86
CA ILE A 381 21.57 -3.73 19.49
C ILE A 381 21.61 -3.88 17.97
N MET A 382 20.46 -4.11 17.32
CA MET A 382 20.37 -4.24 15.87
C MET A 382 20.92 -2.99 15.16
N LYS A 383 20.59 -1.80 15.65
CA LYS A 383 21.10 -0.53 15.12
C LYS A 383 22.61 -0.32 15.30
N ARG A 384 23.25 -0.99 16.25
CA ARG A 384 24.68 -0.84 16.56
C ARG A 384 25.52 -2.03 16.09
N TYR A 385 24.87 -3.10 15.65
CA TYR A 385 25.55 -4.32 15.30
C TYR A 385 26.36 -4.11 14.02
N ASN A 386 27.67 -4.23 14.16
CA ASN A 386 28.64 -4.08 13.07
C ASN A 386 29.30 -5.43 12.71
N GLY A 387 28.72 -6.56 13.14
CA GLY A 387 29.27 -7.90 12.94
C GLY A 387 30.29 -8.35 13.98
N GLU A 388 30.76 -7.48 14.88
CA GLU A 388 31.81 -7.81 15.85
C GLU A 388 31.30 -7.84 17.31
N GLY A 389 31.66 -8.90 18.05
CA GLY A 389 31.72 -8.86 19.52
C GLY A 389 30.44 -9.10 20.32
N THR A 390 29.28 -9.36 19.70
CA THR A 390 28.07 -9.82 20.42
C THR A 390 27.90 -11.33 20.25
N GLY A 391 27.61 -12.04 21.35
CA GLY A 391 27.28 -13.47 21.26
C GLY A 391 25.94 -13.64 20.57
N MET A 392 25.89 -14.44 19.51
CA MET A 392 24.63 -14.80 18.86
C MET A 392 23.79 -15.65 19.79
N VAL A 393 22.49 -15.36 19.82
CA VAL A 393 21.48 -16.13 20.54
C VAL A 393 20.58 -16.78 19.51
N GLU A 394 20.47 -18.10 19.61
CA GLU A 394 19.54 -18.90 18.82
C GLU A 394 18.15 -18.85 19.46
N ILE A 395 17.14 -18.56 18.63
CA ILE A 395 15.73 -18.59 18.97
C ILE A 395 15.07 -19.65 18.11
N VAL A 396 14.32 -20.55 18.74
CA VAL A 396 13.54 -21.58 18.06
C VAL A 396 12.09 -21.47 18.56
N PRO A 397 11.23 -20.69 17.87
CA PRO A 397 9.83 -20.59 18.24
C PRO A 397 9.12 -21.94 18.02
N GLU A 398 8.09 -22.21 18.83
CA GLU A 398 7.25 -23.42 18.69
C GLU A 398 6.12 -23.22 17.66
N LEU A 399 5.86 -21.98 17.22
CA LEU A 399 4.79 -21.65 16.30
C LEU A 399 4.99 -22.33 14.94
N ARG A 400 3.94 -22.91 14.37
CA ARG A 400 3.94 -23.60 13.06
C ARG A 400 2.62 -23.28 12.35
N TRP A 401 2.59 -23.44 11.03
CA TRP A 401 1.39 -23.19 10.24
C TRP A 401 0.18 -24.00 10.71
N SER A 402 0.35 -25.28 11.04
CA SER A 402 -0.69 -26.13 11.63
C SER A 402 -1.31 -25.52 12.89
N HIS A 403 -0.49 -24.98 13.81
CA HIS A 403 -0.98 -24.26 14.99
C HIS A 403 -1.85 -23.05 14.60
N ILE A 404 -1.36 -22.24 13.66
CA ILE A 404 -2.04 -21.01 13.19
C ILE A 404 -3.37 -21.34 12.53
N LEU A 405 -3.35 -22.25 11.56
CA LEU A 405 -4.52 -22.65 10.76
C LEU A 405 -5.57 -23.33 11.64
N GLN A 406 -5.16 -24.17 12.59
CA GLN A 406 -6.08 -24.78 13.55
C GLN A 406 -6.77 -23.71 14.41
N ARG A 407 -6.03 -22.71 14.91
CA ARG A 407 -6.62 -21.61 15.70
C ARG A 407 -7.58 -20.74 14.88
N PHE A 408 -7.22 -20.44 13.63
CA PHE A 408 -8.10 -19.72 12.71
C PHE A 408 -9.38 -20.51 12.41
N ARG A 409 -9.26 -21.81 12.17
CA ARG A 409 -10.39 -22.72 11.97
C ARG A 409 -11.38 -22.70 13.13
N GLU A 410 -10.87 -22.76 14.35
CA GLU A 410 -11.65 -22.77 15.59
C GLU A 410 -12.32 -21.43 15.91
N SER A 411 -11.73 -20.31 15.51
CA SER A 411 -12.13 -18.99 16.03
C SER A 411 -12.71 -18.04 14.98
N MET A 412 -12.27 -18.12 13.71
CA MET A 412 -12.61 -17.15 12.67
C MET A 412 -13.85 -17.55 11.87
N HIS A 413 -15.00 -17.69 12.52
CA HIS A 413 -16.24 -18.16 11.88
C HIS A 413 -16.81 -17.21 10.81
N SER A 414 -16.49 -15.92 10.90
CA SER A 414 -16.93 -14.90 9.94
C SER A 414 -16.07 -14.83 8.68
N LEU A 415 -14.94 -15.53 8.66
CA LEU A 415 -14.01 -15.54 7.54
C LEU A 415 -14.65 -16.24 6.33
N LYS A 416 -14.64 -15.53 5.19
CA LYS A 416 -15.20 -15.98 3.91
C LYS A 416 -14.14 -16.21 2.86
N ILE A 417 -13.06 -15.44 2.93
CA ILE A 417 -11.91 -15.55 2.03
C ILE A 417 -10.67 -15.66 2.90
N PHE A 418 -9.92 -16.73 2.67
CA PHE A 418 -8.57 -16.92 3.18
C PHE A 418 -7.68 -17.22 2.00
N ASP A 419 -6.58 -16.49 1.88
CA ASP A 419 -5.62 -16.66 0.81
C ASP A 419 -4.20 -16.62 1.39
N VAL A 420 -3.38 -17.58 0.99
CA VAL A 420 -1.95 -17.62 1.26
C VAL A 420 -1.31 -17.67 -0.12
N MET A 421 -0.97 -16.50 -0.64
CA MET A 421 -0.35 -16.40 -1.96
C MET A 421 1.12 -16.81 -1.82
N SER A 422 1.48 -17.93 -2.46
CA SER A 422 2.85 -18.43 -2.53
C SER A 422 3.54 -17.90 -3.80
N GLN A 423 4.84 -17.62 -3.73
CA GLN A 423 5.65 -17.34 -4.93
C GLN A 423 5.50 -18.49 -5.94
N ILE A 424 5.14 -18.15 -7.18
CA ILE A 424 5.56 -18.92 -8.34
C ILE A 424 7.01 -18.47 -8.56
N GLU A 425 7.98 -19.39 -8.50
CA GLU A 425 9.35 -19.12 -8.93
C GLU A 425 9.31 -18.58 -10.37
N ILE A 426 9.59 -17.28 -10.53
CA ILE A 426 9.82 -16.71 -11.84
C ILE A 426 11.23 -17.11 -12.23
N GLU A 427 11.33 -18.09 -13.12
CA GLU A 427 12.54 -18.31 -13.90
C GLU A 427 12.72 -17.03 -14.75
N TYR A 428 13.68 -16.18 -14.38
CA TYR A 428 13.96 -14.93 -15.08
C TYR A 428 14.31 -15.21 -16.55
N ASP A 429 13.35 -15.01 -17.45
CA ASP A 429 13.61 -14.92 -18.88
C ASP A 429 13.73 -13.43 -19.25
N TYR A 430 14.93 -13.01 -19.65
CA TYR A 430 15.37 -11.61 -19.78
C TYR A 430 14.73 -10.81 -20.93
N ASP A 431 13.65 -11.28 -21.55
CA ASP A 431 13.04 -10.66 -22.73
C ASP A 431 11.55 -10.34 -22.50
N SER A 432 11.22 -9.21 -21.87
CA SER A 432 9.83 -8.74 -21.78
C SER A 432 9.64 -7.22 -21.88
N GLU A 433 10.11 -6.60 -22.97
CA GLU A 433 9.72 -5.23 -23.35
C GLU A 433 8.28 -5.12 -23.91
N GLU A 434 7.60 -6.24 -24.24
CA GLU A 434 6.34 -6.17 -25.02
C GLU A 434 5.05 -5.99 -24.20
N LEU A 435 5.07 -6.08 -22.86
CA LEU A 435 3.84 -6.14 -22.04
C LEU A 435 3.28 -4.77 -21.59
N TYR A 436 4.01 -3.68 -21.75
CA TYR A 436 3.59 -2.34 -21.31
C TYR A 436 2.46 -1.70 -22.15
N ARG A 437 2.08 -2.28 -23.29
CA ARG A 437 1.24 -1.58 -24.28
C ARG A 437 -0.28 -1.73 -24.13
N HIS A 438 -0.83 -2.62 -23.32
CA HIS A 438 -2.27 -2.94 -23.40
C HIS A 438 -3.02 -2.71 -22.07
N GLY A 439 -3.36 -1.43 -21.84
CA GLY A 439 -4.15 -0.94 -20.71
C GLY A 439 -5.62 -1.39 -20.70
N VAL A 440 -5.88 -2.53 -20.07
CA VAL A 440 -7.20 -2.94 -19.62
C VAL A 440 -7.05 -3.50 -18.20
N LEU A 441 -7.46 -2.72 -17.19
CA LEU A 441 -7.37 -3.07 -15.77
C LEU A 441 -8.79 -3.14 -15.18
N ASP A 442 -9.12 -4.26 -14.54
CA ASP A 442 -10.27 -4.41 -13.65
C ASP A 442 -9.77 -4.15 -12.23
N ASP A 443 -10.23 -3.05 -11.64
CA ASP A 443 -9.70 -2.45 -10.41
C ASP A 443 -10.30 -3.01 -9.12
N SER A 444 -11.06 -4.10 -9.22
CA SER A 444 -11.75 -4.72 -8.08
C SER A 444 -11.00 -5.89 -7.45
N ASP A 445 -9.80 -6.21 -7.96
CA ASP A 445 -9.06 -7.41 -7.63
C ASP A 445 -7.76 -7.09 -6.84
N PRO A 446 -7.61 -7.59 -5.59
CA PRO A 446 -6.36 -7.45 -4.83
C PRO A 446 -5.19 -8.27 -5.40
N ARG A 447 -5.38 -9.10 -6.43
CA ARG A 447 -4.36 -9.95 -7.07
C ARG A 447 -3.42 -9.23 -8.05
N PHE A 448 -3.25 -7.91 -7.90
CA PHE A 448 -2.55 -7.09 -8.89
C PHE A 448 -1.01 -7.23 -8.89
N TYR A 449 -0.43 -7.90 -7.89
CA TYR A 449 1.01 -7.84 -7.59
C TYR A 449 1.83 -9.04 -8.09
N SER A 450 1.41 -9.62 -9.20
CA SER A 450 2.35 -10.32 -10.07
C SER A 450 1.93 -10.02 -11.51
N GLY A 451 2.86 -9.56 -12.35
CA GLY A 451 2.58 -9.36 -13.77
C GLY A 451 1.88 -10.60 -14.32
N ARG A 452 0.72 -10.46 -14.96
CA ARG A 452 -0.18 -11.56 -15.38
C ARG A 452 0.45 -12.95 -15.37
N PHE A 453 0.24 -13.72 -14.29
CA PHE A 453 0.54 -15.16 -14.31
C PHE A 453 -0.73 -15.96 -14.59
N SER A 454 -0.61 -16.86 -15.56
CA SER A 454 -1.67 -17.77 -15.98
C SER A 454 -2.14 -18.65 -14.83
N ARG A 455 -3.46 -18.83 -14.72
CA ARG A 455 -4.13 -19.92 -13.99
C ARG A 455 -3.30 -21.21 -14.03
N ARG A 456 -2.68 -21.55 -12.90
CA ARG A 456 -2.44 -22.95 -12.53
C ARG A 456 -3.36 -23.29 -11.37
N GLU A 457 -3.80 -24.53 -11.38
CA GLU A 457 -4.80 -25.08 -10.48
C GLU A 457 -4.25 -25.10 -9.03
N TRP A 458 -5.16 -25.16 -8.05
CA TRP A 458 -4.95 -25.13 -6.60
C TRP A 458 -4.04 -26.24 -6.02
N GLU A 459 -3.30 -26.95 -6.86
CA GLU A 459 -2.54 -28.14 -6.49
C GLU A 459 -1.15 -27.81 -5.91
N ASP A 460 -0.65 -26.57 -6.05
CA ASP A 460 0.73 -26.17 -5.70
C ASP A 460 0.87 -25.04 -4.64
N VAL A 461 -0.10 -24.86 -3.71
CA VAL A 461 0.06 -23.86 -2.61
C VAL A 461 1.10 -24.35 -1.61
N ARG A 462 2.23 -23.63 -1.49
CA ARG A 462 3.31 -23.95 -0.53
C ARG A 462 3.32 -23.00 0.67
N LEU A 463 3.44 -23.54 1.87
CA LEU A 463 3.54 -22.79 3.12
C LEU A 463 5.00 -22.51 3.46
N CYS A 464 5.39 -21.25 3.54
CA CYS A 464 6.80 -20.88 3.74
C CYS A 464 7.22 -20.87 5.22
N TYR A 465 8.39 -21.43 5.50
CA TYR A 465 9.15 -21.16 6.72
C TYR A 465 10.28 -20.20 6.39
N SER A 466 10.59 -19.30 7.32
CA SER A 466 11.79 -18.46 7.20
C SER A 466 12.79 -18.89 8.26
N GLU A 467 14.02 -19.15 7.80
CA GLU A 467 15.20 -18.98 8.61
C GLU A 467 15.61 -17.52 8.48
N CYS A 468 15.56 -16.77 9.58
CA CYS A 468 16.08 -15.42 9.59
C CYS A 468 17.54 -15.47 10.04
N ASP A 469 18.42 -15.80 9.11
CA ASP A 469 19.86 -15.58 9.29
C ASP A 469 20.17 -14.13 8.92
N GLY A 470 20.40 -13.31 9.94
CA GLY A 470 20.48 -11.86 9.79
C GLY A 470 21.64 -11.39 8.90
N PRO A 471 21.55 -10.13 8.43
CA PRO A 471 22.60 -9.51 7.65
C PRO A 471 23.92 -9.41 8.41
N PHE A 472 25.05 -9.24 7.75
CA PHE A 472 25.18 -8.65 6.43
C PHE A 472 24.78 -9.64 5.33
N TRP A 473 23.61 -9.43 4.70
CA TRP A 473 22.97 -10.36 3.79
C TRP A 473 23.88 -10.51 2.58
N ASN A 474 24.59 -11.64 2.50
CA ASN A 474 25.22 -12.06 1.27
C ASN A 474 24.23 -12.98 0.55
N HIS A 475 24.03 -12.70 -0.73
CA HIS A 475 23.48 -13.64 -1.71
C HIS A 475 24.39 -14.86 -1.83
N ASP A 476 24.32 -15.75 -0.85
CA ASP A 476 24.25 -17.17 -1.12
C ASP A 476 22.88 -17.57 -0.62
N ALA A 477 21.90 -17.60 -1.53
CA ALA A 477 20.72 -18.42 -1.35
C ALA A 477 21.23 -19.86 -1.15
N GLY A 478 21.52 -20.22 0.10
CA GLY A 478 21.49 -21.59 0.55
C GLY A 478 20.17 -22.18 0.05
N PRO A 479 20.17 -23.44 -0.38
CA PRO A 479 19.07 -24.00 -1.15
C PRO A 479 17.76 -23.68 -0.41
N ASN A 480 16.77 -23.19 -1.17
CA ASN A 480 15.36 -23.19 -0.78
C ASN A 480 15.11 -24.35 0.19
N PRO A 481 14.34 -24.14 1.29
CA PRO A 481 14.09 -25.18 2.28
C PRO A 481 13.89 -26.50 1.54
N THR A 482 14.82 -27.43 1.76
CA THR A 482 14.83 -28.69 1.01
C THR A 482 13.46 -29.32 1.14
N GLU A 483 12.93 -29.94 0.08
CA GLU A 483 11.58 -30.50 0.00
C GLU A 483 11.16 -31.36 1.22
N ASP A 484 12.13 -31.83 2.01
CA ASP A 484 11.97 -32.60 3.25
C ASP A 484 11.55 -31.79 4.50
N GLU A 485 11.54 -30.45 4.48
CA GLU A 485 11.19 -29.60 5.64
C GLU A 485 9.74 -29.09 5.64
N TYR A 486 8.99 -29.33 4.57
CA TYR A 486 7.55 -29.10 4.52
C TYR A 486 6.85 -30.29 5.18
N GLY A 487 6.32 -30.08 6.38
CA GLY A 487 5.52 -31.10 7.05
C GLY A 487 4.26 -31.42 6.22
N PRO A 488 4.02 -32.66 5.77
CA PRO A 488 2.77 -33.02 5.08
C PRO A 488 1.51 -32.77 5.93
N GLU A 489 1.71 -32.60 7.24
CA GLU A 489 0.67 -32.24 8.21
C GLU A 489 0.15 -30.81 7.98
N ASP A 490 0.99 -29.84 7.63
CA ASP A 490 0.58 -28.44 7.48
C ASP A 490 -0.27 -28.22 6.21
N GLU A 491 0.08 -28.86 5.10
CA GLU A 491 -0.69 -28.82 3.85
C GLU A 491 -2.08 -29.46 4.03
N GLU A 492 -2.16 -30.59 4.74
CA GLU A 492 -3.43 -31.26 5.01
C GLU A 492 -4.33 -30.40 5.91
N VAL A 493 -3.76 -29.76 6.95
CA VAL A 493 -4.51 -28.82 7.81
C VAL A 493 -5.00 -27.62 7.00
N LEU A 494 -4.19 -27.07 6.09
CA LEU A 494 -4.59 -26.00 5.20
C LEU A 494 -5.76 -26.40 4.30
N ARG A 495 -5.68 -27.56 3.64
CA ARG A 495 -6.76 -28.09 2.80
C ARG A 495 -8.06 -28.26 3.58
N GLN A 496 -8.00 -28.86 4.77
CA GLN A 496 -9.17 -29.01 5.64
C GLN A 496 -9.77 -27.67 6.07
N PHE A 497 -8.93 -26.69 6.38
CA PHE A 497 -9.38 -25.35 6.75
C PHE A 497 -10.09 -24.65 5.58
N LEU A 498 -9.52 -24.71 4.37
CA LEU A 498 -10.11 -24.13 3.17
C LEU A 498 -11.45 -24.78 2.80
N ASP A 499 -11.53 -26.12 2.83
CA ASP A 499 -12.78 -26.85 2.57
C ASP A 499 -13.89 -26.45 3.57
N GLU A 500 -13.54 -26.18 4.84
CA GLU A 500 -14.49 -25.73 5.84
C GLU A 500 -14.99 -24.29 5.59
N ILE A 501 -14.13 -23.37 5.14
CA ILE A 501 -14.55 -22.02 4.75
C ILE A 501 -15.57 -22.09 3.60
N VAL A 502 -15.28 -22.90 2.58
CA VAL A 502 -16.18 -23.12 1.42
C VAL A 502 -17.50 -23.73 1.90
N GLY A 503 -17.45 -24.74 2.76
CA GLY A 503 -18.63 -25.41 3.32
C GLY A 503 -19.53 -24.51 4.17
N ARG A 504 -18.97 -23.61 4.97
CA ARG A 504 -19.74 -22.72 5.89
C ARG A 504 -20.53 -21.64 5.14
N HIS A 505 -19.98 -21.07 4.07
CA HIS A 505 -20.57 -19.89 3.42
C HIS A 505 -21.22 -20.18 2.07
N GLY A 506 -21.31 -21.45 1.67
CA GLY A 506 -21.92 -21.86 0.40
C GLY A 506 -21.25 -21.22 -0.81
N GLY A 507 -19.99 -20.80 -0.66
CA GLY A 507 -19.20 -20.29 -1.77
C GLY A 507 -18.97 -21.42 -2.77
N GLU A 508 -19.00 -21.08 -4.06
CA GLU A 508 -18.34 -21.94 -5.03
C GLU A 508 -16.87 -22.09 -4.57
N ARG A 509 -16.31 -23.31 -4.59
CA ARG A 509 -14.85 -23.45 -4.74
C ARG A 509 -14.47 -22.45 -5.82
N PRO A 510 -13.49 -21.54 -5.64
CA PRO A 510 -13.16 -20.54 -6.64
C PRO A 510 -13.01 -21.20 -8.01
N SER A 511 -14.07 -21.16 -8.80
CA SER A 511 -14.24 -22.01 -9.96
C SER A 511 -13.58 -21.28 -11.10
N TYR A 512 -12.28 -21.49 -11.21
CA TYR A 512 -11.52 -21.08 -12.37
C TYR A 512 -11.16 -22.33 -13.17
N ILE A 513 -12.17 -22.95 -13.81
CA ILE A 513 -11.96 -23.80 -15.00
C ILE A 513 -11.61 -22.87 -16.16
#